data_AF-A0A9Q9BA42-F1
#
_entry.id   AF-A0A9Q9BA42-F1
#
_cell.length_a   1.000
_cell.length_b   1.000
_cell.length_c   1.000
_cell.angle_alpha   90.00
_cell.angle_beta   90.00
_cell.angle_gamma   90.00
#
_symmetry.space_group_name_H-M   'P 1'
#
loop_
_entity.id
_entity.type
_entity.pdbx_description
1 polymer ?
#
loop_
_entity_poly.entity_id
_entity_poly.type
_entity_poly.pdbx_seq_one_letter_code
_entity_poly.pdbx_strand_id
1 'polypeptide(L)'
;METNKLNDLIEKIDKYWREYIGCDISFMKKEISFISEFFPLIDLDILPISQDDIDAQLKNIKGDNNTFFKISEKLNNEVFSSIREYKKLTEMSTREASFRNLLSCFFITDFEPGDLIIEYASYDLLKLGISEEFIIEKLYKYFGNIINFNT
;
A
#
# COMPACT_ATOMS: atom_id res chain seq x y z
N MET A 1 -12.26 18.75 -12.46
CA MET A 1 -12.43 17.49 -13.20
C MET A 1 -11.02 17.00 -13.48
N GLU A 2 -10.39 16.40 -12.48
CA GLU A 2 -8.95 16.08 -12.49
C GLU A 2 -8.66 14.67 -11.99
N THR A 3 -9.67 13.83 -11.77
CA THR A 3 -9.50 12.43 -11.33
C THR A 3 -9.36 11.41 -12.46
N ASN A 4 -9.38 11.82 -13.74
CA ASN A 4 -9.31 10.85 -14.84
C ASN A 4 -7.94 10.18 -14.96
N LYS A 5 -6.84 10.92 -14.75
CA LYS A 5 -5.51 10.39 -15.09
C LYS A 5 -5.05 9.30 -14.13
N LEU A 6 -5.18 9.51 -12.82
CA LEU A 6 -4.84 8.47 -11.84
C LEU A 6 -5.70 7.21 -12.04
N ASN A 7 -7.01 7.39 -12.24
CA ASN A 7 -7.94 6.28 -12.46
C ASN A 7 -7.59 5.50 -13.73
N ASP A 8 -7.32 6.17 -14.85
CA ASP A 8 -6.93 5.54 -16.11
C ASP A 8 -5.64 4.71 -15.95
N LEU A 9 -4.70 5.17 -15.12
CA LEU A 9 -3.44 4.46 -14.85
C LEU A 9 -3.68 3.24 -13.97
N ILE A 10 -4.49 3.37 -12.92
CA ILE A 10 -4.85 2.24 -12.05
C ILE A 10 -5.60 1.19 -12.86
N GLU A 11 -6.57 1.57 -13.70
CA GLU A 11 -7.34 0.63 -14.54
C GLU A 11 -6.43 -0.14 -15.51
N LYS A 12 -5.44 0.53 -16.10
CA LYS A 12 -4.45 -0.15 -16.95
C LYS A 12 -3.63 -1.18 -16.17
N ILE A 13 -3.20 -0.83 -14.96
CA ILE A 13 -2.41 -1.75 -14.13
C ILE A 13 -3.29 -2.92 -13.67
N ASP A 14 -4.53 -2.66 -13.26
CA ASP A 14 -5.49 -3.70 -12.87
C ASP A 14 -5.75 -4.68 -14.01
N LYS A 15 -6.05 -4.16 -15.22
CA LYS A 15 -6.24 -5.00 -16.41
C LYS A 15 -5.04 -5.90 -16.68
N TYR A 16 -3.83 -5.33 -16.71
CA TYR A 16 -2.62 -6.10 -16.92
C TYR A 16 -2.39 -7.12 -15.81
N TRP A 17 -2.63 -6.73 -14.56
CA TRP A 17 -2.48 -7.59 -13.39
C TRP A 17 -3.42 -8.81 -13.49
N ARG A 18 -4.70 -8.60 -13.83
CA ARG A 18 -5.69 -9.68 -14.02
C ARG A 18 -5.34 -10.60 -15.19
N GLU A 19 -4.82 -10.04 -16.29
CA GLU A 19 -4.50 -10.81 -17.50
C GLU A 19 -3.21 -11.63 -17.39
N TYR A 20 -2.18 -11.09 -16.73
CA TYR A 20 -0.82 -11.63 -16.84
C TYR A 20 -0.14 -11.99 -15.52
N ILE A 21 -0.62 -11.49 -14.38
CA ILE A 21 0.08 -11.62 -13.10
C ILE A 21 -0.71 -12.48 -12.10
N GLY A 22 -1.97 -12.14 -11.84
CA GLY A 22 -2.75 -12.76 -10.76
C GLY A 22 -2.08 -12.57 -9.39
N CYS A 23 -2.18 -13.57 -8.50
CA CYS A 23 -1.70 -13.45 -7.10
C CYS A 23 -0.18 -13.66 -6.92
N ASP A 24 0.67 -13.10 -7.79
CA ASP A 24 2.12 -13.23 -7.69
C ASP A 24 2.71 -12.40 -6.52
N ILE A 25 3.39 -13.07 -5.59
CA ILE A 25 4.02 -12.45 -4.40
C ILE A 25 5.04 -11.36 -4.78
N SER A 26 5.78 -11.54 -5.88
CA SER A 26 6.75 -10.54 -6.33
C SER A 26 6.07 -9.23 -6.78
N PHE A 27 4.88 -9.32 -7.37
CA PHE A 27 4.09 -8.15 -7.72
C PHE A 27 3.58 -7.45 -6.46
N MET A 28 3.03 -8.20 -5.51
CA MET A 28 2.58 -7.67 -4.23
C MET A 28 3.71 -6.95 -3.47
N LYS A 29 4.89 -7.56 -3.41
CA LYS A 29 6.10 -6.93 -2.83
C LYS A 29 6.46 -5.61 -3.51
N LYS A 30 6.25 -5.51 -4.83
CA LYS A 30 6.45 -4.28 -5.60
C LYS A 30 5.40 -3.22 -5.26
N GLU A 31 4.14 -3.59 -5.05
CA GLU A 31 3.08 -2.69 -4.58
C GLU A 31 3.39 -2.12 -3.18
N ILE A 32 3.83 -2.97 -2.26
CA ILE A 32 4.24 -2.52 -0.91
C ILE A 32 5.47 -1.60 -0.99
N SER A 33 6.39 -1.88 -1.92
CA SER A 33 7.54 -1.00 -2.18
C SER A 33 7.14 0.35 -2.80
N PHE A 34 6.00 0.42 -3.49
CA PHE A 34 5.43 1.69 -3.96
C PHE A 34 4.89 2.48 -2.76
N ILE A 35 4.14 1.85 -1.85
CA ILE A 35 3.59 2.50 -0.63
C ILE A 35 4.70 3.14 0.22
N SER A 36 5.86 2.46 0.33
CA SER A 36 6.92 2.94 1.21
C SER A 36 7.55 4.27 0.81
N GLU A 37 7.44 4.67 -0.46
CA GLU A 37 7.94 5.96 -0.94
C GLU A 37 7.22 7.16 -0.29
N PHE A 38 6.05 6.93 0.30
CA PHE A 38 5.21 7.97 0.86
C PHE A 38 5.34 8.13 2.37
N PHE A 39 5.87 7.15 3.12
CA PHE A 39 6.04 7.27 4.57
C PHE A 39 6.86 8.50 5.00
N PRO A 40 7.94 8.91 4.30
CA PRO A 40 8.65 10.15 4.65
C PRO A 40 7.83 11.43 4.51
N LEU A 41 6.68 11.37 3.83
CA LEU A 41 5.77 12.50 3.60
C LEU A 41 4.54 12.46 4.50
N ILE A 42 4.37 11.38 5.27
CA ILE A 42 3.23 11.17 6.15
C ILE A 42 3.70 11.39 7.58
N ASP A 43 2.90 12.13 8.34
CA ASP A 43 3.08 12.25 9.78
C ASP A 43 2.74 10.89 10.44
N LEU A 44 3.77 10.15 10.85
CA LEU A 44 3.59 8.83 11.45
C LEU A 44 2.94 8.91 12.84
N ASP A 45 3.03 10.06 13.53
CA ASP A 45 2.48 10.24 14.89
C ASP A 45 0.94 10.27 14.91
N ILE A 46 0.29 10.25 13.74
CA ILE A 46 -1.18 10.12 13.61
C ILE A 46 -1.68 8.81 14.26
N LEU A 47 -0.86 7.75 14.26
CA LEU A 47 -1.18 6.46 14.86
C LEU A 47 0.03 5.93 15.65
N PRO A 48 -0.18 5.03 16.63
CA PRO A 48 0.91 4.44 17.42
C PRO A 48 1.67 3.37 16.63
N ILE A 49 2.39 3.79 15.59
CA ILE A 49 3.27 2.96 14.76
C ILE A 49 4.72 3.37 14.97
N SER A 50 5.62 2.40 15.01
CA SER A 50 7.06 2.68 15.09
C SER A 50 7.72 2.65 13.71
N GLN A 51 8.81 3.42 13.57
CA GLN A 51 9.68 3.33 12.40
C GLN A 51 10.33 1.92 12.29
N ASP A 52 10.57 1.26 13.42
CA ASP A 52 11.15 -0.09 13.46
C ASP A 52 10.22 -1.11 12.78
N ASP A 53 8.90 -0.99 12.95
CA ASP A 53 7.92 -1.86 12.27
C ASP A 53 7.96 -1.65 10.75
N ILE A 54 8.05 -0.39 10.31
CA ILE A 54 8.17 -0.04 8.90
C ILE A 54 9.46 -0.65 8.31
N ASP A 55 10.58 -0.44 8.98
CA ASP A 55 11.88 -0.94 8.55
C ASP A 55 11.93 -2.48 8.52
N ALA A 56 11.29 -3.14 9.49
CA ALA A 56 11.17 -4.59 9.52
C ALA A 56 10.38 -5.12 8.31
N GLN A 57 9.28 -4.46 7.93
CA GLN A 57 8.53 -4.86 6.74
C GLN A 57 9.30 -4.57 5.46
N LEU A 58 10.04 -3.45 5.37
CA LEU A 58 10.92 -3.17 4.23
C LEU A 58 12.01 -4.23 4.06
N LYS A 59 12.55 -4.74 5.17
CA LYS A 59 13.48 -5.86 5.14
C LYS A 59 12.79 -7.16 4.70
N ASN A 60 11.56 -7.39 5.15
CA ASN A 60 10.77 -8.58 4.79
C ASN A 60 10.47 -8.65 3.29
N ILE A 61 10.12 -7.53 2.67
CA ILE A 61 9.90 -7.44 1.21
C ILE A 61 11.10 -7.95 0.42
N LYS A 62 12.32 -7.61 0.87
CA LYS A 62 13.59 -8.04 0.25
C LYS A 62 13.97 -9.49 0.58
N GLY A 63 13.27 -10.13 1.51
CA GLY A 63 13.51 -11.49 1.98
C GLY A 63 12.85 -12.58 1.14
N ASP A 64 12.90 -13.80 1.66
CA ASP A 64 12.36 -15.01 1.01
C ASP A 64 10.82 -15.00 0.96
N ASN A 65 10.24 -15.42 -0.16
CA ASN A 65 8.79 -15.49 -0.36
C ASN A 65 8.10 -16.47 0.60
N ASN A 66 8.75 -17.57 0.99
CA ASN A 66 8.20 -18.57 1.90
C ASN A 66 8.02 -18.03 3.32
N THR A 67 8.84 -17.04 3.71
CA THR A 67 8.76 -16.40 5.03
C THR A 67 8.00 -15.08 5.02
N PHE A 68 7.72 -14.53 3.83
CA PHE A 68 7.16 -13.20 3.67
C PHE A 68 5.84 -13.03 4.44
N PHE A 69 4.84 -13.87 4.18
CA PHE A 69 3.53 -13.76 4.83
C PHE A 69 3.62 -13.99 6.34
N LYS A 70 4.45 -14.95 6.79
CA LYS A 70 4.63 -15.21 8.23
C LYS A 70 5.17 -13.99 8.98
N ILE A 71 6.13 -13.27 8.38
CA ILE A 71 6.70 -12.07 8.98
C ILE A 71 5.71 -10.91 8.89
N SER A 72 5.06 -10.72 7.74
CA SER A 72 4.05 -9.65 7.57
C SER A 72 2.87 -9.83 8.52
N GLU A 73 2.39 -11.06 8.73
CA GLU A 73 1.33 -11.39 9.68
C GLU A 73 1.72 -11.04 11.11
N LYS A 74 2.96 -11.37 11.51
CA LYS A 74 3.47 -11.00 12.83
C LYS A 74 3.46 -9.47 13.01
N LEU A 75 4.03 -8.73 12.05
CA LEU A 75 4.10 -7.27 12.10
C LEU A 75 2.71 -6.63 12.08
N ASN A 76 1.80 -7.15 11.26
CA ASN A 76 0.40 -6.69 11.24
C ASN A 76 -0.25 -6.85 12.61
N ASN A 77 -0.12 -8.02 13.23
CA ASN A 77 -0.71 -8.28 14.54
C ASN A 77 -0.15 -7.33 15.60
N GLU A 78 1.15 -7.06 15.59
CA GLU A 78 1.80 -6.13 16.51
C GLU A 78 1.26 -4.70 16.30
N VAL A 79 1.37 -4.17 15.09
CA VAL A 79 0.94 -2.79 14.72
C VAL A 79 -0.56 -2.58 14.98
N PHE A 80 -1.42 -3.48 14.51
CA PHE A 80 -2.87 -3.31 14.63
C PHE A 80 -3.37 -3.57 16.06
N SER A 81 -2.61 -4.26 16.91
CA SER A 81 -2.94 -4.35 18.34
C SER A 81 -2.71 -3.01 19.02
N SER A 82 -1.55 -2.36 18.78
CA SER A 82 -1.27 -1.02 19.31
C SER A 82 -2.29 0.02 18.84
N ILE A 83 -2.69 -0.02 17.56
CA ILE A 83 -3.72 0.88 17.03
C ILE A 83 -5.08 0.66 17.72
N ARG A 84 -5.49 -0.60 17.93
CA ARG A 84 -6.76 -0.93 18.60
C ARG A 84 -6.79 -0.51 20.06
N GLU A 85 -5.65 -0.56 20.75
CA GLU A 85 -5.51 -0.08 22.13
C GLU A 85 -5.59 1.44 22.21
N TYR A 86 -5.02 2.14 21.22
CA TYR A 86 -5.05 3.61 21.15
C TYR A 86 -6.46 4.16 20.91
N LYS A 87 -7.18 3.62 19.91
CA LYS A 87 -8.46 4.22 19.49
C LYS A 87 -9.35 3.24 18.74
N LYS A 88 -10.67 3.29 18.97
CA LYS A 88 -11.63 2.51 18.19
C LYS A 88 -11.79 3.08 16.78
N LEU A 89 -12.02 2.21 15.80
CA LEU A 89 -12.21 2.63 14.41
C LEU A 89 -13.35 3.66 14.24
N THR A 90 -14.44 3.52 14.99
CA THR A 90 -15.60 4.44 14.94
C THR A 90 -15.29 5.84 15.47
N GLU A 91 -14.17 6.00 16.18
CA GLU A 91 -13.75 7.27 16.77
C GLU A 91 -12.65 7.94 15.93
N MET A 92 -12.09 7.24 14.94
CA MET A 92 -11.05 7.75 14.07
C MET A 92 -11.59 8.84 13.14
N SER A 93 -10.82 9.91 13.00
CA SER A 93 -10.97 10.89 11.93
C SER A 93 -10.73 10.23 10.57
N THR A 94 -11.18 10.90 9.50
CA THR A 94 -10.91 10.44 8.13
C THR A 94 -9.42 10.23 7.86
N ARG A 95 -8.56 11.11 8.40
CA ARG A 95 -7.10 11.01 8.22
C ARG A 95 -6.52 9.79 8.94
N GLU A 96 -6.91 9.56 10.20
CA GLU A 96 -6.50 8.36 10.95
C GLU A 96 -6.98 7.08 10.27
N ALA A 97 -8.24 7.04 9.81
CA ALA A 97 -8.81 5.88 9.13
C ALA A 97 -8.09 5.58 7.81
N SER A 98 -7.79 6.60 7.00
CA SER A 98 -7.00 6.43 5.77
C SER A 98 -5.57 6.01 6.04
N PHE A 99 -4.93 6.54 7.09
CA PHE A 99 -3.59 6.07 7.45
C PHE A 99 -3.62 4.62 7.89
N ARG A 100 -4.58 4.24 8.73
CA ARG A 100 -4.81 2.85 9.14
C ARG A 100 -5.00 1.92 7.94
N ASN A 101 -5.80 2.31 6.94
CA ASN A 101 -6.03 1.50 5.74
C ASN A 101 -4.74 1.35 4.91
N LEU A 102 -3.98 2.44 4.73
CA LEU A 102 -2.67 2.38 4.08
C LEU A 102 -1.71 1.41 4.81
N LEU A 103 -1.73 1.39 6.14
CA LEU A 103 -0.97 0.43 6.94
C LEU A 103 -1.46 -1.01 6.73
N SER A 104 -2.75 -1.24 6.49
CA SER A 104 -3.28 -2.57 6.15
C SER A 104 -2.77 -3.06 4.79
N CYS A 105 -2.64 -2.16 3.82
CA CYS A 105 -2.00 -2.44 2.53
C CYS A 105 -0.49 -2.74 2.67
N PHE A 106 0.20 -2.07 3.61
CA PHE A 106 1.64 -2.21 3.81
C PHE A 106 2.02 -3.48 4.61
N PHE A 107 1.32 -3.75 5.71
CA PHE A 107 1.50 -4.93 6.57
C PHE A 107 0.53 -6.05 6.18
N ILE A 108 0.64 -6.55 4.94
CA ILE A 108 -0.34 -7.49 4.40
C ILE A 108 -0.26 -8.89 5.04
N THR A 109 -1.39 -9.45 5.47
CA THR A 109 -1.44 -10.79 6.11
C THR A 109 -1.95 -11.89 5.20
N ASP A 110 -2.79 -11.52 4.24
CA ASP A 110 -3.53 -12.37 3.32
C ASP A 110 -3.94 -11.47 2.14
N PHE A 111 -4.16 -12.06 0.97
CA PHE A 111 -4.73 -11.39 -0.16
C PHE A 111 -5.87 -12.20 -0.77
N GLU A 112 -7.07 -11.62 -0.75
CA GLU A 112 -8.17 -12.15 -1.53
C GLU A 112 -7.82 -12.06 -3.03
N PRO A 113 -8.00 -13.14 -3.82
CA PRO A 113 -7.79 -13.09 -5.25
C PRO A 113 -8.65 -12.01 -5.93
N GLY A 114 -8.09 -10.83 -6.19
CA GLY A 114 -8.77 -9.78 -6.96
C GLY A 114 -8.49 -8.33 -6.59
N ASP A 115 -7.78 -8.05 -5.50
CA ASP A 115 -7.74 -6.72 -4.87
C ASP A 115 -6.46 -5.91 -5.12
N LEU A 116 -6.31 -5.22 -6.25
CA LEU A 116 -5.09 -4.46 -6.53
C LEU A 116 -4.70 -3.47 -5.39
N ILE A 117 -3.58 -3.72 -4.69
CA ILE A 117 -3.19 -2.96 -3.48
C ILE A 117 -2.96 -1.50 -3.83
N ILE A 118 -2.35 -1.24 -4.97
CA ILE A 118 -2.05 0.14 -5.41
C ILE A 118 -3.32 0.96 -5.64
N GLU A 119 -4.48 0.35 -5.93
CA GLU A 119 -5.74 1.07 -6.06
C GLU A 119 -6.14 1.67 -4.71
N TYR A 120 -6.29 0.81 -3.69
CA TYR A 120 -6.66 1.23 -2.34
C TYR A 120 -5.64 2.22 -1.76
N ALA A 121 -4.35 1.89 -1.88
CA ALA A 121 -3.28 2.73 -1.36
C ALA A 121 -3.27 4.12 -2.02
N SER A 122 -3.46 4.22 -3.34
CA SER A 122 -3.46 5.52 -4.04
C SER A 122 -4.58 6.44 -3.54
N TYR A 123 -5.78 5.90 -3.31
CA TYR A 123 -6.89 6.71 -2.79
C TYR A 123 -6.70 7.13 -1.33
N ASP A 124 -6.12 6.28 -0.49
CA ASP A 124 -5.81 6.67 0.89
C ASP A 124 -4.67 7.69 0.95
N LEU A 125 -3.68 7.61 0.05
CA LEU A 125 -2.63 8.63 -0.08
C LEU A 125 -3.21 10.01 -0.43
N LEU A 126 -4.20 10.08 -1.35
CA LEU A 126 -4.90 11.34 -1.65
C LEU A 126 -5.59 11.91 -0.40
N LYS A 127 -6.25 11.07 0.39
CA LYS A 127 -6.92 11.49 1.64
C LYS A 127 -5.94 11.90 2.73
N LEU A 128 -4.71 11.41 2.69
CA LEU A 128 -3.61 11.82 3.56
C LEU A 128 -2.94 13.13 3.12
N GLY A 129 -3.37 13.72 1.99
CA GLY A 129 -2.88 14.98 1.47
C GLY A 129 -1.68 14.86 0.53
N ILE A 130 -1.36 13.66 0.07
CA ILE A 130 -0.34 13.47 -0.97
C ILE A 130 -0.92 13.93 -2.31
N SER A 131 -0.17 14.74 -3.05
CA SER A 131 -0.59 15.24 -4.36
C SER A 131 -0.72 14.12 -5.38
N GLU A 132 -1.78 14.15 -6.19
CA GLU A 132 -2.01 13.20 -7.29
C GLU A 132 -0.80 13.12 -8.24
N GLU A 133 -0.19 14.25 -8.59
CA GLU A 133 0.98 14.31 -9.47
C GLU A 133 2.14 13.45 -8.96
N PHE A 134 2.42 13.51 -7.67
CA PHE A 134 3.48 12.72 -7.04
C PHE A 134 3.12 11.23 -6.98
N ILE A 135 1.85 10.88 -6.74
CA ILE A 135 1.38 9.50 -6.81
C ILE A 135 1.59 8.94 -8.21
N ILE A 136 1.18 9.70 -9.24
CA ILE A 136 1.37 9.34 -10.66
C ILE A 136 2.85 9.16 -10.99
N GLU A 137 3.72 10.06 -10.55
CA GLU A 137 5.17 9.94 -10.73
C GLU A 137 5.68 8.59 -10.20
N LYS A 138 5.27 8.20 -8.98
CA LYS A 138 5.67 6.91 -8.40
C LYS A 138 5.03 5.72 -9.11
N LEU A 139 3.79 5.84 -9.59
CA LEU A 139 3.17 4.80 -10.42
C LEU A 139 3.98 4.55 -11.69
N TYR A 140 4.47 5.60 -12.37
CA TYR A 140 5.36 5.43 -13.53
C TYR A 140 6.72 4.83 -13.14
N LYS A 141 7.30 5.24 -12.02
CA LYS A 141 8.58 4.67 -11.53
C LYS A 141 8.49 3.16 -11.31
N TYR A 142 7.40 2.69 -10.70
CA TYR A 142 7.25 1.27 -10.38
C TYR A 142 6.62 0.49 -11.53
N PHE A 143 5.53 0.98 -12.11
CA PHE A 143 4.69 0.24 -13.06
C PHE A 143 4.75 0.79 -14.48
N GLY A 144 5.72 1.66 -14.81
CA GLY A 144 5.85 2.26 -16.14
C GLY A 144 5.95 1.24 -17.28
N ASN A 145 6.55 0.07 -17.03
CA ASN A 145 6.59 -1.03 -17.99
C ASN A 145 5.19 -1.59 -18.32
N ILE A 146 4.27 -1.56 -17.36
CA ILE A 146 2.87 -1.99 -17.50
C ILE A 146 2.03 -0.87 -18.09
N ILE A 147 2.19 0.36 -17.59
CA ILE A 147 1.46 1.54 -18.06
C ILE A 147 1.71 1.81 -19.55
N ASN A 148 2.95 1.58 -20.00
CA ASN A 148 3.37 1.75 -21.40
C ASN A 148 3.18 0.46 -22.23
N PHE A 149 2.65 -0.61 -21.63
CA PHE A 149 2.33 -1.83 -22.35
C PHE A 149 1.13 -1.55 -23.24
N ASN A 150 1.33 -1.62 -24.56
CA ASN A 150 0.23 -1.49 -25.50
C ASN A 150 -0.57 -2.80 -25.49
N THR A 151 -1.70 -2.83 -24.77
CA THR A 151 -2.74 -3.85 -24.94
C THR A 151 -3.53 -3.62 -26.21
#